data_AF-A0A0D0DQG4-F1
#
_entry.id   AF-A0A0D0DQG4-F1
#
_cell.length_a   1.000
_cell.length_b   1.000
_cell.length_c   1.000
_cell.angle_alpha   90.00
_cell.angle_beta   90.00
_cell.angle_gamma   90.00
#
_symmetry.space_group_name_H-M   'P 1'
#
loop_
_entity.id
_entity.type
_entity.pdbx_description
1 polymer ?
#
loop_
_entity_poly.entity_id
_entity_poly.type
_entity_poly.pdbx_seq_one_letter_code
_entity_poly.pdbx_strand_id
1 'polypeptide(L)'
;DTPTCPTLIGPSNFQIWKLWIMAKLQREKVLGVALETDTSISPSLSGSPTISGTATAEEVWKWMEWNKRAHRIIQDSISDALLLKTEMHTTAKDLFNALLSIHQASN
;
A
#
# COMPACT_ATOMS: atom_id res chain seq x y z
N ASP A 1 -24.23 2.49 4.98
CA ASP A 1 -23.45 3.55 4.33
C ASP A 1 -22.33 2.96 3.51
N THR A 2 -22.53 2.86 2.19
CA THR A 2 -21.49 2.48 1.25
C THR A 2 -20.50 3.65 1.18
N PRO A 3 -19.21 3.46 1.48
CA PRO A 3 -18.26 4.56 1.41
C PRO A 3 -18.08 4.91 -0.07
N THR A 4 -18.64 6.03 -0.49
CA THR A 4 -18.33 6.61 -1.80
C THR A 4 -16.82 6.84 -1.86
N CYS A 5 -16.13 6.21 -2.80
CA CYS A 5 -14.68 6.35 -2.95
C CYS A 5 -14.33 7.84 -3.02
N PRO A 6 -13.56 8.38 -2.06
CA PRO A 6 -13.28 9.80 -2.02
C PRO A 6 -12.46 10.19 -3.23
N THR A 7 -12.96 11.13 -4.02
CA THR A 7 -12.13 11.78 -5.02
C THR A 7 -11.10 12.62 -4.27
N LEU A 8 -9.84 12.20 -4.31
CA LEU A 8 -8.72 12.87 -3.64
C LEU A 8 -8.33 14.16 -4.37
N ILE A 9 -9.28 15.10 -4.49
CA ILE A 9 -9.16 16.33 -5.29
C ILE A 9 -8.38 17.44 -4.55
N GLY A 10 -8.26 17.36 -3.22
CA GLY A 10 -7.59 18.42 -2.43
C GLY A 10 -6.81 17.92 -1.22
N PRO A 11 -5.92 18.76 -0.66
CA PRO A 11 -4.97 18.37 0.39
C PRO A 11 -5.65 17.79 1.64
N SER A 12 -6.76 18.40 2.07
CA SER A 12 -7.50 17.94 3.25
C SER A 12 -8.11 16.55 3.03
N ASN A 13 -8.66 16.29 1.85
CA ASN A 13 -9.25 14.99 1.51
C ASN A 13 -8.20 13.89 1.47
N PHE A 14 -7.00 14.19 0.96
CA PHE A 14 -5.90 13.23 0.94
C PHE A 14 -5.37 12.91 2.35
N GLN A 15 -5.20 13.90 3.22
CA GLN A 15 -4.76 13.63 4.60
C GLN A 15 -5.80 12.82 5.39
N ILE A 16 -7.09 13.11 5.22
CA ILE A 16 -8.17 12.32 5.83
C ILE A 16 -8.15 10.88 5.30
N TRP A 17 -8.05 10.70 3.99
CA TRP A 17 -7.92 9.39 3.36
C TRP A 17 -6.70 8.63 3.88
N LYS A 18 -5.54 9.29 3.99
CA LYS A 18 -4.30 8.70 4.51
C LYS A 18 -4.48 8.17 5.92
N LEU A 19 -5.11 8.94 6.81
CA LEU A 19 -5.41 8.49 8.17
C LEU A 19 -6.37 7.30 8.17
N TRP A 20 -7.41 7.36 7.36
CA TRP A 20 -8.40 6.29 7.26
C TRP A 20 -7.81 4.98 6.73
N ILE A 21 -7.01 5.05 5.66
CA ILE A 21 -6.41 3.87 5.04
C ILE A 21 -5.34 3.25 5.95
N MET A 22 -4.54 4.07 6.65
CA MET A 22 -3.59 3.58 7.64
C MET A 22 -4.31 2.84 8.78
N ALA A 23 -5.40 3.39 9.30
CA ALA A 23 -6.20 2.73 10.34
C ALA A 23 -6.83 1.41 9.84
N LYS A 24 -7.29 1.36 8.58
CA LYS A 24 -7.84 0.14 7.96
C LYS A 24 -6.78 -0.93 7.78
N LEU A 25 -5.61 -0.58 7.23
CA LEU A 25 -4.47 -1.49 7.06
C LEU A 25 -3.96 -2.02 8.42
N GLN A 26 -3.96 -1.18 9.46
CA GLN A 26 -3.57 -1.59 10.82
C GLN A 26 -4.56 -2.60 11.40
N ARG A 27 -5.87 -2.36 11.26
CA ARG A 27 -6.93 -3.28 11.70
C ARG A 27 -6.80 -4.65 11.01
N GLU A 28 -6.44 -4.62 9.73
CA GLU A 28 -6.25 -5.79 8.89
C GLU A 28 -4.87 -6.46 9.10
N LYS A 29 -4.02 -5.90 9.98
CA LYS A 29 -2.65 -6.36 10.29
C LYS A 29 -1.73 -6.43 9.07
N VAL A 30 -1.93 -5.55 8.10
CA VAL A 30 -1.13 -5.46 6.86
C VAL A 30 -0.47 -4.09 6.64
N LEU A 31 -0.54 -3.20 7.65
CA LEU A 31 0.09 -1.87 7.59
C LEU A 31 1.60 -1.96 7.35
N GLY A 32 2.28 -2.91 8.00
CA GLY A 32 3.73 -3.05 7.86
C GLY A 32 4.17 -3.57 6.49
N VAL A 33 3.26 -4.14 5.69
CA VAL A 33 3.52 -4.49 4.28
C VAL A 33 3.37 -3.26 3.37
N ALA A 34 2.40 -2.38 3.64
CA ALA A 34 2.23 -1.15 2.88
C ALA A 34 3.33 -0.11 3.17
N LEU A 35 3.85 -0.07 4.41
CA LEU A 35 4.91 0.84 4.84
C LEU A 35 6.31 0.20 4.86
N GLU A 36 6.40 -1.10 4.57
CA GLU A 36 7.64 -1.89 4.66
C GLU A 36 8.33 -1.87 6.05
N THR A 37 7.60 -1.52 7.11
CA THR A 37 8.12 -1.54 8.49
C THR A 37 8.25 -2.96 9.05
N ASP A 38 7.61 -3.95 8.43
CA ASP A 38 7.80 -5.37 8.77
C ASP A 38 9.03 -5.91 8.06
N THR A 39 10.20 -5.39 8.44
CA THR A 39 11.50 -5.70 7.84
C THR A 39 11.90 -7.17 8.00
N SER A 40 11.25 -7.93 8.88
CA SER A 40 11.55 -9.37 9.08
C SER A 40 10.98 -10.28 7.98
N ILE A 41 9.97 -9.84 7.22
CA ILE A 41 9.22 -10.73 6.30
C ILE A 41 9.24 -10.21 4.84
N SER A 42 9.72 -8.99 4.58
CA SER A 42 9.75 -8.45 3.22
C SER A 42 10.86 -9.09 2.38
N PRO A 43 10.55 -9.86 1.32
CA PRO A 43 11.57 -10.29 0.37
C PRO A 43 12.05 -9.06 -0.39
N SER A 44 13.31 -8.67 -0.18
CA SER A 44 13.92 -7.60 -0.96
C SER A 44 13.92 -7.98 -2.45
N LEU A 45 12.98 -7.42 -3.23
CA LEU A 45 12.96 -7.57 -4.69
C LEU A 45 14.05 -6.73 -5.39
N SER A 46 14.80 -5.91 -4.65
CA SER A 46 15.96 -5.16 -5.12
C SER A 46 17.21 -5.77 -4.52
N GLY A 47 18.10 -6.30 -5.36
CA GLY A 47 19.27 -7.09 -5.00
C GLY A 47 20.35 -6.35 -4.20
N SER A 48 20.07 -6.07 -2.93
CA SER A 48 21.08 -5.76 -1.91
C SER A 48 20.65 -6.39 -0.57
N PRO A 49 21.42 -7.34 -0.03
CA PRO A 49 20.99 -8.13 1.10
C PRO A 49 21.27 -7.40 2.41
N THR A 50 20.21 -6.89 3.04
CA THR A 50 20.11 -7.00 4.49
C THR A 50 19.01 -8.01 4.80
N ILE A 51 19.21 -9.22 4.29
CA ILE A 51 18.39 -10.39 4.59
C ILE A 51 18.93 -10.95 5.91
N SER A 52 18.08 -11.03 6.94
CA SER A 52 18.26 -12.07 7.95
C SER A 52 18.17 -13.39 7.19
N GLY A 53 19.33 -14.00 6.92
CA GLY A 53 19.50 -15.14 6.02
C GLY A 53 18.39 -16.18 6.23
N THR A 54 17.79 -16.63 5.13
CA THR A 54 16.71 -17.64 5.03
C THR A 54 15.30 -17.16 5.38
N ALA A 55 14.68 -16.35 4.51
CA ALA A 55 13.22 -16.35 4.40
C ALA A 55 12.77 -17.69 3.80
N THR A 56 11.94 -18.43 4.52
CA THR A 56 11.31 -19.67 4.09
C THR A 56 10.29 -19.41 2.98
N ALA A 57 10.00 -20.43 2.16
CA ALA A 57 8.94 -20.34 1.15
C ALA A 57 7.57 -19.98 1.75
N GLU A 58 7.32 -20.39 2.99
CA GLU A 58 6.12 -20.05 3.76
C GLU A 58 6.05 -18.55 4.09
N GLU A 59 7.16 -17.94 4.49
CA GLU A 59 7.24 -16.51 4.78
C GLU A 59 7.02 -15.67 3.51
N VAL A 60 7.62 -16.08 2.38
CA VAL A 60 7.42 -15.41 1.08
C VAL A 60 5.97 -15.51 0.62
N TRP A 61 5.35 -16.67 0.74
CA TRP A 61 3.93 -16.85 0.41
C TRP A 61 3.05 -15.96 1.29
N LYS A 62 3.31 -15.96 2.60
CA LYS A 62 2.53 -15.20 3.60
C LYS A 62 2.65 -13.70 3.35
N TRP A 63 3.84 -13.23 3.02
CA TRP A 63 4.07 -11.86 2.60
C TRP A 63 3.28 -11.51 1.34
N MET A 64 3.31 -12.37 0.30
CA MET A 64 2.56 -12.13 -0.94
C MET A 64 1.06 -12.00 -0.68
N GLU A 65 0.50 -12.81 0.22
CA GLU A 65 -0.92 -12.73 0.58
C GLU A 65 -1.25 -11.42 1.30
N TRP A 66 -0.43 -11.02 2.27
CA TRP A 66 -0.59 -9.74 2.95
C TRP A 66 -0.42 -8.54 2.00
N ASN A 67 0.53 -8.61 1.07
CA ASN A 67 0.73 -7.59 0.05
C ASN A 67 -0.50 -7.48 -0.86
N LYS A 68 -1.06 -8.59 -1.35
CA LYS A 68 -2.30 -8.57 -2.15
C LYS A 68 -3.47 -7.97 -1.37
N ARG A 69 -3.62 -8.33 -0.09
CA ARG A 69 -4.67 -7.79 0.78
C ARG A 69 -4.52 -6.29 0.98
N ALA A 70 -3.32 -5.82 1.34
CA ALA A 70 -3.03 -4.39 1.49
C ALA A 70 -3.27 -3.63 0.18
N HIS A 71 -2.81 -4.19 -0.94
CA HIS A 71 -2.99 -3.61 -2.26
C HIS A 71 -4.49 -3.41 -2.58
N ARG A 72 -5.32 -4.45 -2.42
CA ARG A 72 -6.78 -4.34 -2.63
C ARG A 72 -7.44 -3.30 -1.74
N ILE A 73 -7.09 -3.28 -0.45
CA ILE A 73 -7.63 -2.28 0.49
C ILE A 73 -7.37 -0.85 0.01
N ILE A 74 -6.19 -0.58 -0.53
CA ILE A 74 -5.81 0.71 -1.09
C ILE A 74 -6.58 0.99 -2.38
N GLN A 75 -6.65 0.03 -3.32
CA GLN A 75 -7.41 0.17 -4.57
C GLN A 75 -8.89 0.47 -4.34
N ASP A 76 -9.53 -0.28 -3.43
CA ASP A 76 -10.94 -0.12 -3.08
C ASP A 76 -11.24 1.24 -2.41
N SER A 77 -10.20 1.99 -2.04
CA SER A 77 -10.32 3.28 -1.35
C SER A 77 -10.09 4.50 -2.23
N ILE A 78 -9.72 4.30 -3.50
CA ILE A 78 -9.41 5.37 -4.45
C ILE A 78 -10.38 5.36 -5.63
N SER A 79 -10.42 6.45 -6.40
CA SER A 79 -11.26 6.53 -7.60
C SER A 79 -10.65 5.80 -8.80
N ASP A 80 -11.48 5.40 -9.76
CA ASP A 80 -11.04 4.74 -11.00
C ASP A 80 -10.00 5.56 -11.78
N ALA A 81 -10.10 6.90 -11.73
CA ALA A 81 -9.13 7.79 -12.37
C ALA A 81 -7.73 7.70 -11.72
N LEU A 82 -7.66 7.53 -10.39
CA LEU A 82 -6.40 7.32 -9.68
C LEU A 82 -5.91 5.88 -9.84
N LEU A 83 -6.83 4.92 -9.89
CA LEU A 83 -6.53 3.52 -10.15
C LEU A 83 -5.82 3.36 -11.52
N LEU A 84 -6.34 4.01 -12.57
CA LEU A 84 -5.72 3.99 -13.90
C LEU A 84 -4.30 4.59 -13.89
N LYS A 85 -4.07 5.66 -13.13
CA LYS A 85 -2.72 6.28 -13.00
C LYS A 85 -1.73 5.41 -12.25
N THR A 86 -2.21 4.45 -11.48
CA THR A 86 -1.39 3.62 -10.59
C THR A 86 -1.39 2.14 -10.98
N GLU A 87 -1.94 1.81 -12.15
CA GLU A 87 -2.12 0.45 -12.66
C GLU A 87 -0.83 -0.39 -12.66
N MET A 88 0.31 0.25 -12.95
CA MET A 88 1.61 -0.44 -13.03
C MET A 88 2.18 -0.84 -11.65
N HIS A 89 1.64 -0.34 -10.54
CA HIS A 89 2.16 -0.62 -9.22
C HIS A 89 1.57 -1.90 -8.66
N THR A 90 2.36 -2.97 -8.65
CA THR A 90 1.89 -4.32 -8.27
C THR A 90 2.00 -4.60 -6.77
N THR A 91 2.78 -3.81 -6.03
CA THR A 91 2.91 -3.90 -4.58
C THR A 91 2.09 -2.82 -3.88
N ALA A 92 1.59 -3.14 -2.67
CA ALA A 92 0.84 -2.18 -1.86
C ALA A 92 1.68 -0.93 -1.53
N LYS A 93 2.98 -1.12 -1.31
CA LYS A 93 3.93 -0.04 -1.06
C LYS A 93 4.07 0.88 -2.27
N ASP A 94 4.34 0.32 -3.44
CA ASP A 94 4.54 1.12 -4.66
C ASP A 94 3.26 1.89 -4.99
N LEU A 95 2.10 1.27 -4.82
CA LEU A 95 0.81 1.93 -4.99
C LEU A 95 0.65 3.09 -3.99
N PHE A 96 0.92 2.87 -2.71
CA PHE A 96 0.81 3.91 -1.68
C PHE A 96 1.77 5.09 -1.95
N ASN A 97 3.00 4.80 -2.34
CA ASN A 97 4.00 5.81 -2.68
C ASN A 97 3.63 6.58 -3.95
N ALA A 98 3.11 5.91 -4.98
CA ALA A 98 2.64 6.58 -6.19
C ALA A 98 1.49 7.55 -5.88
N LEU A 99 0.54 7.16 -5.04
CA LEU A 99 -0.54 8.03 -4.58
C LEU A 99 0.00 9.26 -3.81
N LEU A 100 1.03 9.08 -2.98
CA LEU A 100 1.73 10.18 -2.33
C LEU A 100 2.39 11.13 -3.33
N SER A 101 3.08 10.60 -4.34
CA SER A 101 3.73 11.39 -5.38
C SER A 101 2.72 12.16 -6.24
N ILE A 102 1.60 11.54 -6.64
CA ILE A 102 0.52 12.20 -7.38
C ILE A 102 -0.04 13.38 -6.57
N HIS A 103 -0.26 13.18 -5.27
CA HIS A 103 -0.73 14.24 -4.39
C HIS A 103 0.30 15.38 -4.26
N GLN A 104 1.59 15.06 -4.12
CA GLN A 104 2.65 16.07 -4.04
C GLN A 104 2.82 16.87 -5.32
N ALA A 105 2.63 16.25 -6.49
CA ALA A 105 2.74 16.93 -7.79
C ALA A 105 1.52 17.79 -8.13
N SER A 106 0.38 17.55 -7.47
CA SER A 106 -0.90 18.25 -7.75
C SER A 106 -1.18 19.41 -6.77
N ASN A 107 -0.30 19.64 -5.78
CA ASN A 107 -0.36 20.76 -4.83
C ASN A 107 0.89 21.62 -4.93
#